data_AF-A0A7C7N8I5-F1
#
_entry.id   AF-A0A7C7N8I5-F1
#
_cell.length_a   1.000
_cell.length_b   1.000
_cell.length_c   1.000
_cell.angle_alpha   90.00
_cell.angle_beta   90.00
_cell.angle_gamma   90.00
#
_symmetry.space_group_name_H-M   'P 1'
#
loop_
_entity.id
_entity.type
_entity.pdbx_description
1 polymer ?
#
loop_
_entity_poly.entity_id
_entity_poly.type
_entity_poly.pdbx_seq_one_letter_code
_entity_poly.pdbx_strand_id
1 'polypeptide(L)'
;MISRVVNYSGRSFFIQLIFLIGFVLLLSRLIYIQVFQDEFIKRQLDTRIALESHILAKRGKILDRNNRLLAVDVTGYTVIADLSLFKPKKNEISSLTSLLQINIDKMEKILKRKGHVEIIRHIGEEKKIELERLNIEGIFFKQNLQRSYP
;
A
#
# COMPACT_ATOMS: atom_id res chain seq x y z
N MET A 1 -0.30 -21.51 61.54
CA MET A 1 -0.76 -22.34 60.41
C MET A 1 0.43 -22.57 59.50
N ILE A 2 1.18 -23.65 59.71
CA ILE A 2 2.48 -23.89 59.07
C ILE A 2 2.20 -24.53 57.70
N SER A 3 2.49 -23.80 56.62
CA SER A 3 2.36 -24.32 55.26
C SER A 3 3.37 -25.44 55.06
N ARG A 4 2.89 -26.68 54.94
CA ARG A 4 3.71 -27.80 54.45
C ARG A 4 4.03 -27.54 52.98
N VAL A 5 5.16 -26.90 52.71
CA VAL A 5 5.75 -26.91 51.37
C VAL A 5 6.23 -28.33 51.12
N VAL A 6 5.42 -29.11 50.41
CA VAL A 6 5.76 -30.48 50.05
C VAL A 6 6.89 -30.39 49.01
N ASN A 7 8.11 -30.68 49.46
CA ASN A 7 9.30 -30.70 48.61
C ASN A 7 9.29 -31.91 47.67
N TYR A 8 8.64 -31.79 46.52
CA TYR A 8 8.86 -32.68 45.37
C TYR A 8 10.09 -32.20 44.59
N SER A 9 11.28 -32.23 45.21
CA SER A 9 12.47 -31.53 44.71
C SER A 9 12.86 -31.91 43.28
N GLY A 10 12.87 -33.22 42.94
CA GLY A 10 13.27 -33.68 41.61
C GLY A 10 12.22 -33.46 40.51
N ARG A 11 10.94 -33.70 40.80
CA ARG A 11 9.86 -33.57 39.80
C ARG A 11 9.53 -32.11 39.50
N SER A 12 9.49 -31.26 40.52
CA SER A 12 9.25 -29.82 40.36
C SER A 12 10.40 -29.15 39.59
N PHE A 13 11.65 -29.52 39.91
CA PHE A 13 12.83 -29.01 39.20
C PHE A 13 12.84 -29.42 37.72
N PHE A 14 12.46 -30.67 37.41
CA PHE A 14 12.36 -31.14 36.02
C PHE A 14 11.33 -30.35 35.20
N ILE A 15 10.15 -30.10 35.76
CA ILE A 15 9.11 -29.30 35.10
C ILE A 15 9.61 -27.86 34.88
N GLN A 16 10.23 -27.26 35.90
CA GLN A 16 10.78 -25.91 35.80
C GLN A 16 11.87 -25.80 34.73
N LEU A 17 12.72 -26.82 34.58
CA LEU A 17 13.74 -26.89 33.55
C LEU A 17 13.14 -26.93 32.14
N ILE A 18 12.07 -27.72 31.93
CA ILE A 18 11.36 -27.77 30.64
C ILE A 18 10.80 -26.39 30.27
N PHE A 19 10.14 -25.71 31.21
CA PHE A 19 9.63 -24.37 30.96
C PHE A 19 10.74 -23.37 30.67
N LEU A 20 11.86 -23.46 31.38
CA LEU A 20 13.02 -22.59 31.16
C LEU A 20 13.61 -22.79 29.76
N ILE A 21 13.77 -24.04 29.31
CA ILE A 21 14.23 -24.36 27.95
C ILE A 21 13.24 -23.82 26.91
N GLY A 22 11.93 -24.00 27.14
CA GLY A 22 10.89 -23.45 26.27
C GLY A 22 10.96 -21.92 26.15
N PHE A 23 11.16 -21.22 27.27
CA PHE A 23 11.34 -19.77 27.28
C PHE A 23 12.61 -19.33 26.53
N VAL A 24 13.72 -20.03 26.73
CA VAL A 24 14.98 -19.73 26.03
C VAL A 24 14.84 -19.93 24.52
N LEU A 25 14.14 -20.98 24.08
CA LEU A 25 13.84 -21.21 22.66
C LEU A 25 12.99 -20.07 22.07
N LEU A 26 11.96 -19.62 22.77
CA LEU A 26 11.13 -18.51 22.32
C LEU A 26 11.90 -17.19 22.27
N LEU A 27 12.74 -16.89 23.27
CA LEU A 27 13.60 -15.71 23.30
C LEU A 27 14.63 -15.74 22.18
N SER A 28 15.28 -16.89 21.96
CA SER A 28 16.22 -17.07 20.85
C SER A 28 15.52 -16.85 19.50
N ARG A 29 14.32 -17.41 19.33
CA ARG A 29 13.51 -17.20 18.12
C ARG A 29 13.13 -15.73 17.93
N LEU A 30 12.77 -15.04 19.01
CA LEU A 30 12.43 -13.61 18.97
C LEU A 30 13.64 -12.77 18.54
N ILE A 31 14.80 -12.99 19.15
CA ILE A 31 16.05 -12.29 18.80
C ILE A 31 16.43 -12.60 17.35
N TYR A 32 16.28 -13.85 16.90
CA TYR A 32 16.56 -14.23 15.52
C TYR A 32 15.71 -13.43 14.52
N ILE A 33 14.39 -13.31 14.78
CA ILE A 33 13.48 -12.53 13.94
C ILE A 33 13.87 -11.04 14.00
N GLN A 34 14.12 -10.50 15.19
CA GLN A 34 14.43 -9.07 15.38
C GLN A 34 15.79 -8.64 14.84
N VAL A 35 16.79 -9.52 14.76
CA VAL A 35 18.13 -9.15 14.29
C VAL A 35 18.31 -9.49 12.81
N PHE A 36 17.84 -10.66 12.38
CA PHE A 36 18.09 -11.16 11.02
C PHE A 36 16.95 -10.92 10.04
N GLN A 37 15.71 -10.71 10.51
CA GLN A 37 14.55 -10.44 9.63
C GLN A 37 14.05 -9.00 9.68
N ASP A 38 14.65 -8.11 10.47
CA ASP A 38 14.18 -6.74 10.62
C ASP A 38 14.25 -5.96 9.30
N GLU A 39 15.33 -6.10 8.53
CA GLU A 39 15.39 -5.46 7.20
C GLU A 39 14.37 -6.03 6.21
N PHE A 40 14.13 -7.35 6.23
CA PHE A 40 13.18 -7.98 5.33
C PHE A 40 11.74 -7.58 5.67
N ILE A 41 11.40 -7.54 6.96
CA ILE A 41 10.08 -7.15 7.47
C ILE A 41 9.86 -5.63 7.29
N LYS A 42 10.85 -4.79 7.58
CA LYS A 42 10.79 -3.33 7.32
C LYS A 42 10.61 -3.05 5.84
N ARG A 43 11.41 -3.66 4.95
CA ARG A 43 11.21 -3.52 3.51
C ARG A 43 9.83 -4.01 3.06
N GLN A 44 9.31 -5.09 3.62
CA GLN A 44 7.94 -5.54 3.32
C GLN A 44 6.86 -4.59 3.81
N LEU A 45 7.04 -3.98 4.99
CA LEU A 45 6.14 -2.94 5.50
C LEU A 45 6.17 -1.71 4.60
N ASP A 46 7.36 -1.22 4.25
CA ASP A 46 7.53 -0.08 3.35
C ASP A 46 6.96 -0.38 1.96
N THR A 47 7.16 -1.59 1.43
CA THR A 47 6.65 -1.99 0.11
C THR A 47 5.13 -2.21 0.11
N ARG A 48 4.55 -2.79 1.17
CA ARG A 48 3.09 -2.94 1.32
C ARG A 48 2.40 -1.59 1.46
N ILE A 49 3.01 -0.64 2.16
CA ILE A 49 2.51 0.73 2.28
C ILE A 49 2.69 1.48 0.95
N ALA A 50 3.81 1.26 0.25
CA ALA A 50 4.14 1.99 -0.96
C ALA A 50 3.14 1.70 -2.09
N LEU A 51 2.86 0.44 -2.44
CA LEU A 51 1.94 0.11 -3.52
C LEU A 51 1.54 -1.35 -3.44
N GLU A 52 0.37 -1.67 -2.90
CA GLU A 52 -0.38 -2.86 -3.34
C GLU A 52 -0.77 -2.66 -4.82
N SER A 53 0.22 -2.85 -5.69
CA SER A 53 0.11 -2.87 -7.14
C SER A 53 -0.23 -4.30 -7.54
N HIS A 54 -1.48 -4.68 -7.30
CA HIS A 54 -2.00 -5.91 -7.88
C HIS A 54 -1.87 -5.81 -9.40
N ILE A 55 -1.22 -6.80 -10.01
CA ILE A 55 -1.24 -6.96 -11.46
C ILE A 55 -2.69 -7.22 -11.84
N LEU A 56 -3.32 -6.25 -12.50
CA LEU A 56 -4.72 -6.36 -12.89
C LEU A 56 -4.83 -7.36 -14.04
N ALA A 57 -5.56 -8.45 -13.81
CA ALA A 57 -5.93 -9.37 -14.88
C ALA A 57 -6.92 -8.67 -15.83
N LYS A 58 -6.59 -8.64 -17.13
CA LYS A 58 -7.46 -8.04 -18.16
C LYS A 58 -8.65 -8.96 -18.43
N ARG A 59 -9.88 -8.42 -18.41
CA ARG A 59 -11.08 -9.19 -18.77
C ARG A 59 -11.14 -9.42 -20.28
N GLY A 60 -11.82 -10.49 -20.67
CA GLY A 60 -12.09 -10.79 -22.08
C GLY A 60 -12.86 -9.66 -22.79
N LYS A 61 -12.61 -9.53 -24.10
CA LYS A 61 -13.39 -8.66 -24.99
C LYS A 61 -14.74 -9.33 -25.23
N ILE A 62 -15.83 -8.57 -25.14
CA ILE A 62 -17.17 -9.04 -25.55
C ILE A 62 -17.43 -8.55 -26.96
N LEU A 63 -17.77 -9.48 -27.84
CA LEU A 63 -18.00 -9.26 -29.26
C LEU A 63 -19.45 -9.68 -29.60
N ASP A 64 -20.07 -8.97 -30.53
CA ASP A 64 -21.30 -9.42 -31.17
C ASP A 64 -21.01 -10.54 -32.19
N ARG A 65 -22.05 -11.21 -32.70
CA ARG A 65 -22.00 -12.25 -33.74
C ARG A 65 -21.24 -11.84 -35.01
N ASN A 66 -21.12 -10.54 -35.27
CA ASN A 66 -20.43 -9.95 -36.41
C ASN A 66 -19.02 -9.43 -36.04
N ASN A 67 -18.42 -9.89 -34.93
CA ASN A 67 -17.13 -9.43 -34.41
C ASN A 67 -17.05 -7.93 -34.06
N ARG A 68 -18.20 -7.27 -33.81
CA ARG A 68 -18.23 -5.87 -33.36
C ARG A 68 -17.96 -5.85 -31.85
N LEU A 69 -17.05 -4.99 -31.40
CA LEU A 69 -16.76 -4.82 -29.97
C LEU A 69 -17.99 -4.24 -29.27
N LEU A 70 -18.44 -4.90 -28.20
CA LEU A 70 -19.50 -4.42 -27.32
C LEU A 70 -18.96 -3.98 -25.97
N ALA A 71 -17.88 -4.61 -25.50
CA ALA A 71 -17.21 -4.20 -24.28
C ALA A 71 -15.74 -4.59 -24.26
N VAL A 72 -14.88 -3.66 -23.86
CA VAL A 72 -13.43 -3.85 -23.78
C VAL A 72 -12.86 -3.17 -22.54
N ASP A 73 -11.86 -3.78 -21.92
CA ASP A 73 -11.10 -3.14 -20.86
C ASP A 73 -10.05 -2.20 -21.48
N VAL A 74 -10.16 -0.93 -21.11
CA VAL A 74 -9.21 0.13 -21.45
C VAL A 74 -8.33 0.40 -20.23
N THR A 75 -7.03 0.56 -20.46
CA THR A 75 -6.08 0.94 -19.42
C THR A 75 -6.29 2.40 -19.05
N GLY A 76 -6.48 2.66 -17.77
CA GLY A 76 -6.49 4.00 -17.20
C GLY A 76 -5.51 4.10 -16.03
N TYR A 77 -5.37 5.29 -15.49
CA TYR A 77 -4.53 5.53 -14.33
C TYR A 77 -5.30 6.32 -13.26
N THR A 78 -5.01 6.01 -12.00
CA THR A 78 -5.44 6.80 -10.84
C THR A 78 -4.26 7.63 -10.37
N VAL A 79 -4.47 8.93 -10.20
CA VAL A 79 -3.47 9.85 -9.64
C VAL A 79 -3.58 9.83 -8.13
N ILE A 80 -2.49 9.50 -7.47
CA ILE A 80 -2.37 9.43 -6.02
C ILE A 80 -1.32 10.45 -5.59
N ALA A 81 -1.60 11.22 -4.54
CA ALA A 81 -0.61 12.07 -3.89
C ALA A 81 -0.25 11.49 -2.52
N ASP A 82 1.04 11.34 -2.26
CA ASP A 82 1.55 11.15 -0.91
C ASP A 82 1.77 12.51 -0.26
N LEU A 83 0.87 12.90 0.64
CA LEU A 83 0.92 14.20 1.30
C LEU A 83 2.12 14.37 2.25
N SER A 84 2.87 13.30 2.54
CA SER A 84 4.14 13.37 3.28
C SER A 84 5.27 13.97 2.45
N LEU A 85 5.26 13.69 1.14
CA LEU A 85 6.27 14.12 0.17
C LEU A 85 5.78 15.30 -0.68
N PHE A 86 4.47 15.38 -0.93
CA PHE A 86 3.84 16.36 -1.79
C PHE A 86 3.81 17.76 -1.15
N LYS A 87 4.81 18.58 -1.49
CA LYS A 87 4.92 19.99 -1.09
C LYS A 87 4.83 20.91 -2.32
N PRO A 88 3.67 20.96 -3.00
CA PRO A 88 3.57 21.66 -4.27
C PRO A 88 3.62 23.18 -4.09
N LYS A 89 4.25 23.86 -5.05
CA LYS A 89 4.14 25.33 -5.17
C LYS A 89 2.75 25.71 -5.67
N LYS A 90 2.29 26.93 -5.37
CA LYS A 90 0.97 27.43 -5.82
C LYS A 90 0.80 27.34 -7.36
N ASN A 91 1.88 27.52 -8.11
CA ASN A 91 1.90 27.38 -9.57
C ASN A 91 1.70 25.92 -10.02
N GLU A 92 2.32 24.95 -9.33
CA GLU A 92 2.18 23.52 -9.63
C GLU A 92 0.75 23.03 -9.33
N ILE A 93 0.13 23.52 -8.26
CA ILE A 93 -1.29 23.24 -7.95
C ILE A 93 -2.19 23.75 -9.09
N SER A 94 -1.93 24.95 -9.61
CA SER A 94 -2.71 25.53 -10.72
C SER A 94 -2.56 24.71 -12.01
N SER A 95 -1.32 24.34 -12.37
CA SER A 95 -1.07 23.47 -13.53
C SER A 95 -1.73 22.10 -13.37
N LEU A 96 -1.65 21.50 -12.18
CA LEU A 96 -2.24 20.20 -11.87
C LEU A 96 -3.77 20.23 -11.96
N THR A 97 -4.40 21.25 -11.38
CA THR A 97 -5.85 21.43 -11.39
C THR A 97 -6.39 21.74 -12.79
N SER A 98 -5.67 22.54 -13.58
CA SER A 98 -6.01 22.83 -14.98
C SER A 98 -5.95 21.56 -15.85
N LEU A 99 -4.87 20.79 -15.74
CA LEU A 99 -4.66 19.56 -16.52
C LEU A 99 -5.68 18.47 -16.17
N LEU A 100 -5.96 18.32 -14.87
CA LEU A 100 -6.92 17.34 -14.36
C LEU A 100 -8.38 17.83 -14.45
N GLN A 101 -8.62 19.10 -14.79
CA GLN A 101 -9.94 19.74 -14.79
C GLN A 101 -10.65 19.62 -13.43
N ILE A 102 -9.90 19.83 -12.34
CA ILE A 102 -10.40 19.76 -10.96
C ILE A 102 -10.48 21.17 -10.38
N ASN A 103 -11.54 21.49 -9.63
CA ASN A 103 -11.61 22.76 -8.91
C ASN A 103 -10.53 22.83 -7.81
N ILE A 104 -9.86 23.99 -7.71
CA ILE A 104 -8.89 24.32 -6.67
C ILE A 104 -9.43 24.07 -5.27
N ASP A 105 -10.71 24.40 -4.98
CA ASP A 105 -11.31 24.16 -3.66
C ASP A 105 -11.30 22.68 -3.26
N LYS A 106 -11.53 21.79 -4.25
CA LYS A 106 -11.49 20.34 -4.04
C LYS A 106 -10.06 19.88 -3.77
N MET A 107 -9.09 20.45 -4.46
CA MET A 107 -7.67 20.16 -4.26
C MET A 107 -7.20 20.60 -2.87
N GLU A 108 -7.59 21.80 -2.41
CA GLU A 108 -7.27 22.25 -1.05
C GLU A 108 -7.88 21.35 0.03
N LYS A 109 -9.09 20.85 -0.19
CA LYS A 109 -9.73 19.88 0.73
C LYS A 109 -8.99 18.55 0.77
N ILE A 110 -8.41 18.12 -0.35
CA ILE A 110 -7.58 16.91 -0.44
C ILE A 110 -6.28 17.11 0.32
N LEU A 111 -5.63 18.27 0.15
CA LEU A 111 -4.38 18.63 0.82
C LEU A 111 -4.48 18.70 2.36
N LYS A 112 -5.68 18.94 2.91
CA LYS A 112 -5.91 18.94 4.37
C LYS A 112 -5.90 17.54 5.01
N ARG A 113 -5.91 16.47 4.21
CA ARG A 113 -5.88 15.09 4.71
C ARG A 113 -4.45 14.68 5.06
N LYS A 114 -4.26 13.46 5.55
CA LYS A 114 -2.94 12.89 5.87
C LYS A 114 -2.73 11.57 5.11
N GLY A 115 -1.49 11.29 4.74
CA GLY A 115 -1.09 10.07 4.04
C GLY A 115 -1.37 10.10 2.53
N HIS A 116 -1.61 8.91 1.97
CA HIS A 116 -1.88 8.73 0.54
C HIS A 116 -3.33 9.09 0.21
N VAL A 117 -3.53 10.01 -0.74
CA VAL A 117 -4.86 10.43 -1.18
C VAL A 117 -5.00 10.33 -2.68
N GLU A 118 -6.09 9.71 -3.12
CA GLU A 118 -6.46 9.70 -4.53
C GLU A 118 -7.04 11.05 -4.94
N ILE A 119 -6.42 11.68 -5.94
CA ILE A 119 -6.87 12.96 -6.50
C ILE A 119 -8.00 12.72 -7.50
N ILE A 120 -7.75 11.83 -8.46
CA ILE A 120 -8.68 11.50 -9.55
C ILE A 120 -8.41 10.09 -10.07
N ARG A 121 -9.47 9.42 -10.52
CA ARG A 121 -9.43 8.08 -11.10
C ARG A 121 -9.68 8.15 -12.60
N HIS A 122 -9.11 7.21 -13.34
CA HIS A 122 -9.37 6.99 -14.77
C HIS A 122 -8.91 8.13 -15.67
N ILE A 123 -7.68 8.59 -15.47
CA ILE A 123 -7.02 9.44 -16.47
C ILE A 123 -6.49 8.57 -17.62
N GLY A 124 -6.56 9.11 -18.83
CA GLY A 124 -5.93 8.50 -20.01
C GLY A 124 -4.41 8.57 -19.95
N GLU A 125 -3.75 7.78 -20.79
CA GLU A 125 -2.29 7.68 -20.85
C GLU A 125 -1.63 9.01 -21.26
N GLU A 126 -2.26 9.78 -22.16
CA GLU A 126 -1.77 11.10 -22.58
C GLU A 126 -1.65 12.07 -21.39
N LYS A 127 -2.71 12.18 -20.58
CA LYS A 127 -2.69 13.02 -19.37
C LYS A 127 -1.67 12.54 -18.34
N LYS A 128 -1.47 11.22 -18.23
CA LYS A 128 -0.47 10.63 -17.34
C LYS A 128 0.94 11.08 -17.75
N ILE A 129 1.26 11.00 -19.04
CA ILE A 129 2.56 11.43 -19.58
C ILE A 129 2.77 12.93 -19.34
N GLU A 130 1.76 13.76 -19.55
CA GLU A 130 1.85 15.20 -19.28
C GLU A 130 2.09 15.50 -17.80
N LEU A 131 1.44 14.77 -16.89
CA LEU A 131 1.67 14.90 -15.44
C LEU A 131 3.07 14.44 -15.03
N GLU A 132 3.57 13.34 -15.61
CA GLU A 132 4.94 12.87 -15.37
C GLU A 132 5.99 13.91 -15.81
N ARG A 133 5.72 14.65 -16.89
CA ARG A 133 6.60 15.74 -17.36
C ARG A 133 6.66 16.93 -16.40
N LEU A 134 5.63 17.17 -15.60
CA LEU A 134 5.64 18.23 -14.59
C LEU A 134 6.58 17.93 -13.41
N ASN A 135 7.01 16.66 -13.27
CA ASN A 135 7.99 16.20 -12.27
C ASN A 135 7.69 16.68 -10.84
N ILE A 136 6.42 16.65 -10.45
CA ILE A 136 5.98 17.10 -9.13
C ILE A 136 6.23 15.98 -8.12
N GLU A 137 7.02 16.29 -7.10
CA GLU A 137 7.40 15.34 -6.06
C GLU A 137 6.18 14.90 -5.23
N GLY A 138 6.05 13.60 -4.98
CA GLY A 138 4.93 13.03 -4.20
C GLY A 138 3.67 12.70 -4.99
N ILE A 139 3.68 12.82 -6.33
CA ILE A 139 2.63 12.29 -7.20
C ILE A 139 3.01 10.90 -7.71
N PHE A 140 2.09 9.96 -7.56
CA PHE A 140 2.21 8.58 -8.00
C PHE A 140 1.01 8.18 -8.87
N PHE A 141 1.23 7.19 -9.74
CA PHE A 141 0.18 6.67 -10.62
C PHE A 141 -0.07 5.20 -10.33
N LYS A 142 -1.33 4.86 -10.10
CA LYS A 142 -1.78 3.47 -10.01
C LYS A 142 -2.54 3.09 -11.27
N GLN A 143 -2.03 2.11 -12.01
CA GLN A 143 -2.73 1.59 -13.19
C GLN A 143 -4.08 0.97 -12.76
N ASN A 144 -5.13 1.28 -13.51
CA ASN A 144 -6.47 0.72 -13.35
C ASN A 144 -7.02 0.23 -14.71
N LEU A 145 -8.04 -0.63 -14.66
CA LEU A 145 -8.76 -1.09 -15.85
C LEU A 145 -10.20 -0.59 -15.77
N GLN A 146 -10.65 0.10 -16.81
CA GLN A 146 -12.03 0.57 -16.93
C GLN A 146 -12.72 -0.14 -18.09
N ARG A 147 -13.98 -0.54 -17.88
CA ARG A 147 -14.81 -1.10 -18.95
C ARG A 147 -15.32 0.03 -19.85
N SER A 148 -15.00 -0.04 -21.13
CA SER A 148 -15.54 0.81 -22.18
C SER A 148 -16.56 0.02 -23.00
N TYR A 149 -17.70 0.65 -23.28
CA TYR A 149 -18.79 0.13 -24.12
C TYR A 149 -18.86 1.06 -25.36
N PRO A 150 -18.21 0.68 -26.46
CA PRO A 150 -18.23 1.47 -27.71
C PRO A 150 -19.58 1.39 -28.44
#